data_AF-A0A6C1QRP4-F1
#
_entry.id   AF-A0A6C1QRP4-F1
#
_cell.length_a   1.000
_cell.length_b   1.000
_cell.length_c   1.000
_cell.angle_alpha   90.00
_cell.angle_beta   90.00
_cell.angle_gamma   90.00
#
_symmetry.space_group_name_H-M   'P 1'
#
loop_
_entity.id
_entity.type
_entity.pdbx_description
1 polymer ?
#
loop_
_entity_poly.entity_id
_entity_poly.type
_entity_poly.pdbx_seq_one_letter_code
_entity_poly.pdbx_strand_id
1 'polypeptide(L)'
;MPTVPVGDRVSLGAVIVSADGRDRDLSDPSVNDFVVALAPDAAGGIVEFVDHGDHVHIRGIAEGSTSVVFSWTHRGELRYTTPPIAVQVGHGHGHGHDHGHSHESHDHDHDSHGHDHDHEADHHDHDHDHDHGEHDPHIWHDLDIWVVAVEAIAERIALADPANAATYRANAQAYIAELRELQAYARQRLNEVAAANRFLVTSHDAFGYLARAYGWQTRGILGISTEDEAGVRDIQELAHFIVENGVRAIFFETAADQRATVALQEAVRARGGNVVVSTAALYSDALGERAPTNTFIGAYRHNVDTIVNTILGNR
;
A
#
# COMPACT_ATOMS: atom_id res chain seq x y z
N MET A 1 23.79 -7.49 -1.23
CA MET A 1 23.95 -6.11 -1.74
C MET A 1 22.58 -5.69 -2.23
N PRO A 2 21.95 -4.65 -1.64
CA PRO A 2 20.72 -4.12 -2.23
C PRO A 2 21.03 -3.67 -3.67
N THR A 3 20.20 -4.11 -4.61
CA THR A 3 20.24 -3.66 -6.00
C THR A 3 19.11 -2.67 -6.20
N VAL A 4 19.43 -1.47 -6.65
CA VAL A 4 18.47 -0.38 -6.86
C VAL A 4 18.37 -0.12 -8.35
N PRO A 5 17.20 -0.29 -9.00
CA PRO A 5 17.07 0.06 -10.41
C PRO A 5 17.29 1.56 -10.64
N VAL A 6 17.81 1.91 -11.82
CA VAL A 6 17.99 3.32 -12.19
C VAL A 6 16.61 3.99 -12.31
N GLY A 7 16.45 5.12 -11.62
CA GLY A 7 15.19 5.88 -11.59
C GLY A 7 14.18 5.39 -10.56
N ASP A 8 14.44 4.26 -9.91
CA ASP A 8 13.59 3.64 -8.90
C ASP A 8 14.20 3.77 -7.49
N ARG A 9 13.49 3.30 -6.47
CA ARG A 9 13.92 3.35 -5.06
C ARG A 9 13.79 2.01 -4.36
N VAL A 10 14.64 1.82 -3.35
CA VAL A 10 14.53 0.71 -2.40
C VAL A 10 14.43 1.30 -0.99
N SER A 11 13.49 0.78 -0.22
CA SER A 11 13.31 1.11 1.19
C SER A 11 14.19 0.22 2.04
N LEU A 12 14.99 0.81 2.92
CA LEU A 12 15.76 0.06 3.91
C LEU A 12 15.33 0.55 5.30
N GLY A 13 14.60 -0.32 6.00
CA GLY A 13 14.32 -0.17 7.43
C GLY A 13 15.44 -0.79 8.28
N ALA A 14 15.60 -0.28 9.50
CA ALA A 14 16.49 -0.87 10.49
C ALA A 14 15.72 -1.25 11.74
N VAL A 15 16.00 -2.44 12.27
CA VAL A 15 15.45 -2.92 13.55
C VAL A 15 16.60 -3.07 14.53
N ILE A 16 16.45 -2.53 15.75
CA ILE A 16 17.38 -2.78 16.85
C ILE A 16 16.79 -3.85 17.76
N VAL A 17 17.47 -4.98 17.81
CA VAL A 17 17.12 -6.10 18.68
C VAL A 17 18.04 -6.07 19.90
N SER A 18 17.48 -5.99 21.11
CA SER A 18 18.30 -6.09 22.32
C SER A 18 18.85 -7.50 22.52
N ALA A 19 19.87 -7.66 23.36
CA ALA A 19 20.53 -8.95 23.60
C ALA A 19 19.60 -10.06 24.15
N ASP A 20 18.41 -9.69 24.64
CA ASP A 20 17.33 -10.59 25.07
C ASP A 20 16.31 -10.91 23.95
N GLY A 21 16.58 -10.51 22.70
CA GLY A 21 15.78 -10.84 21.53
C GLY A 21 14.51 -10.01 21.35
N ARG A 22 14.37 -8.88 22.07
CA ARG A 22 13.21 -7.98 21.90
C ARG A 22 13.53 -6.82 20.98
N ASP A 23 12.60 -6.52 20.09
CA ASP A 23 12.65 -5.34 19.26
C ASP A 23 12.49 -4.09 20.12
N ARG A 24 13.28 -3.07 19.83
CA ARG A 24 13.16 -1.76 20.44
C ARG A 24 12.46 -0.83 19.46
N ASP A 25 11.43 -0.18 19.97
CA ASP A 25 10.71 0.85 19.24
C ASP A 25 11.66 2.03 18.93
N LEU A 26 11.91 2.25 17.65
CA LEU A 26 12.74 3.34 17.15
C LEU A 26 11.90 4.54 16.69
N SER A 27 10.57 4.43 16.73
CA SER A 27 9.64 5.41 16.15
C SER A 27 9.53 6.73 16.94
N ASP A 28 10.23 6.87 18.08
CA ASP A 28 10.34 8.15 18.80
C ASP A 28 11.54 8.98 18.30
N PRO A 29 11.32 9.96 17.40
CA PRO A 29 12.38 10.78 16.83
C PRO A 29 12.99 11.78 17.83
N SER A 30 12.37 11.96 19.01
CA SER A 30 12.94 12.80 20.06
C SER A 30 14.08 12.10 20.83
N VAL A 31 14.18 10.78 20.68
CA VAL A 31 15.10 9.92 21.42
C VAL A 31 16.05 9.17 20.50
N ASN A 32 15.59 8.73 19.32
CA ASN A 32 16.38 8.01 18.34
C ASN A 32 16.46 8.78 17.03
N ASP A 33 17.62 8.78 16.42
CA ASP A 33 17.86 9.37 15.11
C ASP A 33 18.66 8.37 14.26
N PHE A 34 18.18 8.08 13.06
CA PHE A 34 18.73 7.07 12.17
C PHE A 34 19.02 7.69 10.82
N VAL A 35 20.30 7.82 10.49
CA VAL A 35 20.75 8.56 9.31
C VAL A 35 21.53 7.66 8.38
N VAL A 36 21.25 7.74 7.08
CA VAL A 36 22.08 7.15 6.03
C VAL A 36 23.05 8.20 5.46
N ALA A 37 24.25 7.76 5.08
CA ALA A 37 25.17 8.57 4.32
C ALA A 37 26.04 7.71 3.39
N LEU A 38 26.70 8.36 2.43
CA LEU A 38 27.77 7.72 1.68
C LEU A 38 28.92 7.35 2.62
N ALA A 39 29.52 6.18 2.39
CA ALA A 39 30.74 5.81 3.10
C ALA A 39 31.88 6.80 2.74
N PRO A 40 32.88 7.00 3.61
CA PRO A 40 33.92 8.03 3.43
C PRO A 40 34.66 8.01 2.09
N ASP A 41 34.79 6.84 1.47
CA ASP A 41 35.50 6.64 0.19
C ASP A 41 34.56 6.22 -0.96
N ALA A 42 33.24 6.38 -0.79
CA ALA A 42 32.25 5.95 -1.77
C ALA A 42 32.09 6.95 -2.93
N ALA A 43 31.78 6.42 -4.12
CA ALA A 43 31.45 7.23 -5.28
C ALA A 43 30.10 7.95 -5.08
N GLY A 44 30.10 9.28 -5.16
CA GLY A 44 28.91 10.11 -5.12
C GLY A 44 28.18 10.21 -6.45
N GLY A 45 26.93 10.70 -6.43
CA GLY A 45 26.12 10.91 -7.64
C GLY A 45 25.51 9.65 -8.24
N ILE A 46 25.52 8.53 -7.52
CA ILE A 46 24.95 7.23 -7.92
C ILE A 46 23.61 6.98 -7.22
N VAL A 47 23.52 7.40 -5.95
CA VAL A 47 22.30 7.30 -5.14
C VAL A 47 21.95 8.62 -4.47
N GLU A 48 20.67 8.83 -4.24
CA GLU A 48 20.13 9.86 -3.35
C GLU A 48 19.39 9.21 -2.19
N PHE A 49 19.29 9.92 -1.07
CA PHE A 49 18.64 9.45 0.14
C PHE A 49 17.47 10.34 0.48
N VAL A 50 16.37 9.72 0.88
CA VAL A 50 15.26 10.41 1.55
C VAL A 50 15.07 9.74 2.91
N ASP A 51 15.17 10.54 3.96
CA ASP A 51 15.05 10.09 5.35
C ASP A 51 13.61 10.31 5.83
N HIS A 52 13.00 9.24 6.36
CA HIS A 52 11.65 9.22 6.89
C HIS A 52 11.61 8.98 8.40
N GLY A 53 12.77 8.90 9.06
CA GLY A 53 12.94 8.76 10.52
C GLY A 53 13.08 7.32 11.00
N ASP A 54 12.18 6.43 10.61
CA ASP A 54 12.20 5.00 10.96
C ASP A 54 12.76 4.10 9.84
N HIS A 55 12.81 4.62 8.62
CA HIS A 55 13.44 4.01 7.46
C HIS A 55 13.97 5.06 6.49
N VAL A 56 14.76 4.58 5.53
CA VAL A 56 15.40 5.42 4.51
C VAL A 56 15.10 4.86 3.14
N HIS A 57 14.71 5.74 2.21
CA HIS A 57 14.71 5.39 0.79
C HIS A 57 16.06 5.68 0.17
N ILE A 58 16.61 4.69 -0.54
CA ILE A 58 17.76 4.86 -1.41
C ILE A 58 17.24 4.88 -2.85
N ARG A 59 17.38 6.02 -3.52
CA ARG A 59 17.01 6.19 -4.93
C ARG A 59 18.24 6.05 -5.81
N GLY A 60 18.16 5.21 -6.85
CA GLY A 60 19.20 5.07 -7.86
C GLY A 60 19.10 6.20 -8.88
N ILE A 61 20.10 7.08 -8.96
CA ILE A 61 20.10 8.23 -9.88
C ILE A 61 21.04 8.06 -11.08
N ALA A 62 22.04 7.19 -10.98
CA ALA A 62 22.93 6.83 -12.08
C ALA A 62 23.42 5.40 -11.93
N GLU A 63 23.70 4.72 -13.04
CA GLU A 63 24.30 3.38 -13.02
C GLU A 63 25.67 3.40 -12.36
N GLY A 64 25.95 2.38 -11.53
CA GLY A 64 27.25 2.25 -10.89
C GLY A 64 27.17 1.50 -9.57
N SER A 65 28.31 1.47 -8.87
CA SER A 65 28.41 0.88 -7.54
C SER A 65 28.83 1.95 -6.55
N THR A 66 28.22 1.95 -5.38
CA THR A 66 28.58 2.84 -4.28
C THR A 66 28.51 2.09 -2.95
N SER A 67 28.81 2.76 -1.85
CA SER A 67 28.68 2.18 -0.51
C SER A 67 28.09 3.19 0.45
N VAL A 68 27.20 2.71 1.30
CA VAL A 68 26.48 3.54 2.28
C VAL A 68 26.73 3.04 3.68
N VAL A 69 26.60 3.92 4.65
CA VAL A 69 26.66 3.60 6.07
C VAL A 69 25.40 4.10 6.75
N PHE A 70 24.91 3.33 7.71
CA PHE A 70 23.81 3.74 8.58
C PHE A 70 24.36 4.06 9.96
N SER A 71 23.95 5.20 10.49
CA SER A 71 24.35 5.67 11.81
C SER A 71 23.13 5.82 12.71
N TRP A 72 23.21 5.24 13.90
CA TRP A 72 22.20 5.36 14.93
C TRP A 72 22.71 6.25 16.07
N THR A 73 21.96 7.30 16.34
CA THR A 73 22.15 8.23 17.45
C THR A 73 21.04 8.03 18.47
N HIS A 74 21.41 7.87 19.75
CA HIS A 74 20.45 7.76 20.84
C HIS A 74 20.69 8.87 21.85
N ARG A 75 19.70 9.75 22.02
CA ARG A 75 19.76 10.95 22.87
C ARG A 75 20.93 11.86 22.53
N GLY A 76 21.16 12.07 21.23
CA GLY A 76 22.22 12.94 20.71
C GLY A 76 23.63 12.35 20.73
N GLU A 77 23.81 11.11 21.17
CA GLU A 77 25.10 10.41 21.12
C GLU A 77 25.09 9.31 20.06
N LEU A 78 26.06 9.34 19.13
CA LEU A 78 26.27 8.26 18.16
C LEU A 78 26.57 6.96 18.91
N ARG A 79 25.73 5.95 18.71
CA ARG A 79 25.86 4.64 19.34
C ARG A 79 26.45 3.60 18.42
N TYR A 80 26.13 3.66 17.15
CA TYR A 80 26.55 2.66 16.18
C TYR A 80 26.59 3.24 14.77
N THR A 81 27.58 2.80 13.99
CA THR A 81 27.62 2.97 12.55
C THR A 81 27.90 1.61 11.93
N THR A 82 27.12 1.23 10.92
CA THR A 82 27.34 -0.02 10.21
C THR A 82 28.69 0.00 9.48
N PRO A 83 29.30 -1.17 9.23
CA PRO A 83 30.28 -1.28 8.15
C PRO A 83 29.69 -0.76 6.83
N PRO A 84 30.52 -0.30 5.87
CA PRO A 84 30.05 0.10 4.55
C PRO A 84 29.26 -1.04 3.88
N ILE A 85 28.04 -0.74 3.48
CA ILE A 85 27.15 -1.65 2.75
C ILE A 85 27.19 -1.25 1.29
N ALA A 86 27.64 -2.15 0.43
CA ALA A 86 27.72 -1.89 -1.00
C ALA A 86 26.33 -1.91 -1.65
N VAL A 87 26.06 -0.90 -2.47
CA VAL A 87 24.81 -0.69 -3.22
C VAL A 87 25.14 -0.71 -4.70
N GLN A 88 24.40 -1.50 -5.47
CA GLN A 88 24.53 -1.55 -6.92
C GLN A 88 23.33 -0.87 -7.57
N VAL A 89 23.56 0.08 -8.45
CA VAL A 89 22.52 0.74 -9.26
C VAL A 89 22.65 0.31 -10.72
N GLY A 90 21.61 -0.28 -11.29
CA GLY A 90 21.64 -0.77 -12.67
C GLY A 90 20.39 -1.53 -13.09
N HIS A 91 20.31 -1.90 -14.37
CA HIS A 91 19.25 -2.76 -14.88
C HIS A 91 19.44 -4.20 -14.36
N GLY A 92 18.48 -4.69 -13.57
CA GLY A 92 18.57 -5.98 -12.90
C GLY A 92 18.70 -7.15 -13.88
N HIS A 93 19.88 -7.76 -13.96
CA HIS A 93 20.02 -9.14 -14.40
C HIS A 93 20.04 -10.02 -13.15
N GLY A 94 18.99 -10.82 -12.97
CA GLY A 94 18.84 -11.73 -11.85
C GLY A 94 20.02 -12.69 -11.73
N HIS A 95 20.66 -12.70 -10.57
CA HIS A 95 21.61 -13.75 -10.21
C HIS A 95 20.88 -14.80 -9.38
N GLY A 96 20.70 -15.96 -10.01
CA GLY A 96 20.04 -17.14 -9.46
C GLY A 96 20.76 -17.71 -8.24
N HIS A 97 19.94 -18.29 -7.36
CA HIS A 97 20.39 -19.12 -6.27
C HIS A 97 20.98 -20.44 -6.80
N ASP A 98 22.24 -20.66 -6.42
CA ASP A 98 22.98 -21.90 -6.56
C ASP A 98 22.31 -23.00 -5.72
N HIS A 99 21.60 -23.91 -6.39
CA HIS A 99 21.27 -25.23 -5.85
C HIS A 99 22.06 -26.28 -6.62
N GLY A 100 23.11 -26.76 -5.97
CA GLY A 100 23.94 -27.84 -6.47
C GLY A 100 23.14 -29.13 -6.67
N HIS A 101 23.17 -29.62 -7.90
CA HIS A 101 23.03 -31.05 -8.17
C HIS A 101 24.07 -31.48 -9.19
N SER A 102 24.94 -32.36 -8.71
CA SER A 102 25.86 -33.18 -9.47
C SER A 102 25.14 -33.91 -10.61
N HIS A 103 25.64 -33.80 -11.84
CA HIS A 103 25.69 -34.94 -12.75
C HIS A 103 26.78 -34.78 -13.79
N GLU A 104 27.46 -35.90 -14.02
CA GLU A 104 28.64 -36.07 -14.84
C GLU A 104 28.40 -35.76 -16.33
N SER A 105 29.51 -35.36 -16.95
CA SER A 105 29.76 -35.13 -18.37
C SER A 105 29.17 -36.19 -19.31
N HIS A 106 28.49 -35.72 -20.36
CA HIS A 106 28.53 -36.39 -21.67
C HIS A 106 28.54 -35.36 -22.81
N ASP A 107 29.62 -35.40 -23.58
CA ASP A 107 29.79 -34.75 -24.87
C ASP A 107 28.72 -35.19 -25.86
N HIS A 108 28.18 -34.26 -26.66
CA HIS A 108 27.82 -34.50 -28.06
C HIS A 108 27.83 -33.20 -28.85
N ASP A 109 28.70 -33.15 -29.86
CA ASP A 109 28.65 -32.26 -31.01
C ASP A 109 27.29 -32.35 -31.73
N HIS A 110 26.77 -31.22 -32.22
CA HIS A 110 26.23 -31.13 -33.57
C HIS A 110 25.97 -29.68 -34.04
N ASP A 111 26.37 -29.47 -35.30
CA ASP A 111 26.26 -28.28 -36.14
C ASP A 111 24.85 -27.74 -36.40
N SER A 112 24.80 -26.43 -36.67
CA SER A 112 24.05 -25.74 -37.74
C SER A 112 22.53 -25.89 -37.82
N HIS A 113 21.81 -24.76 -37.67
CA HIS A 113 21.08 -24.07 -38.74
C HIS A 113 20.13 -23.01 -38.15
N GLY A 114 20.13 -21.81 -38.75
CA GLY A 114 19.16 -20.77 -38.43
C GLY A 114 17.77 -21.07 -38.99
N HIS A 115 16.75 -20.53 -38.33
CA HIS A 115 15.46 -20.20 -38.93
C HIS A 115 14.76 -19.13 -38.08
N ASP A 116 14.42 -18.03 -38.75
CA ASP A 116 13.40 -17.06 -38.32
C ASP A 116 12.05 -17.76 -38.20
N HIS A 117 11.35 -17.56 -37.08
CA HIS A 117 9.89 -17.68 -37.00
C HIS A 117 9.31 -16.69 -35.98
N ASP A 118 8.38 -15.89 -36.48
CA ASP A 118 7.47 -15.01 -35.76
C ASP A 118 6.48 -15.75 -34.84
N HIS A 119 6.15 -15.05 -33.75
CA HIS A 119 5.00 -15.18 -32.83
C HIS A 119 4.84 -16.48 -32.02
N GLU A 120 4.80 -16.36 -30.69
CA GLU A 120 3.57 -16.50 -29.90
C GLU A 120 3.75 -15.94 -28.47
N ALA A 121 2.59 -15.63 -27.88
CA ALA A 121 2.31 -15.06 -26.57
C ALA A 121 3.24 -15.48 -25.42
N ASP A 122 3.71 -14.49 -24.68
CA ASP A 122 4.02 -14.67 -23.26
C ASP A 122 3.17 -13.70 -22.43
N HIS A 123 2.28 -14.32 -21.66
CA HIS A 123 1.63 -13.72 -20.50
C HIS A 123 2.72 -13.38 -19.47
N HIS A 124 3.07 -12.10 -19.36
CA HIS A 124 3.78 -11.62 -18.19
C HIS A 124 2.76 -11.23 -17.12
N ASP A 125 2.43 -12.19 -16.25
CA ASP A 125 2.08 -11.89 -14.88
C ASP A 125 3.28 -11.14 -14.28
N HIS A 126 3.15 -9.83 -14.22
CA HIS A 126 4.04 -9.01 -13.41
C HIS A 126 3.53 -9.04 -11.98
N ASP A 127 3.94 -10.07 -11.23
CA ASP A 127 4.03 -9.98 -9.78
C ASP A 127 5.07 -8.89 -9.47
N HIS A 128 4.57 -7.68 -9.24
CA HIS A 128 5.34 -6.61 -8.67
C HIS A 128 5.41 -6.85 -7.15
N ASP A 129 6.50 -7.50 -6.74
CA ASP A 129 6.96 -7.53 -5.34
C ASP A 129 7.17 -6.09 -4.86
N HIS A 130 6.19 -5.56 -4.14
CA HIS A 130 6.31 -4.37 -3.31
C HIS A 130 6.37 -4.82 -1.86
N ASP A 131 7.60 -4.88 -1.34
CA ASP A 131 7.89 -5.22 0.06
C ASP A 131 7.54 -4.04 0.98
N HIS A 132 6.24 -3.88 1.25
CA HIS A 132 5.68 -3.03 2.31
C HIS A 132 4.43 -3.69 2.88
N GLY A 133 4.66 -4.68 3.76
CA GLY A 133 3.63 -5.52 4.37
C GLY A 133 2.98 -6.42 3.32
N GLU A 134 3.29 -7.72 3.35
CA GLU A 134 2.80 -8.74 2.41
C GLU A 134 1.25 -8.77 2.22
N HIS A 135 0.50 -8.01 3.03
CA HIS A 135 -0.96 -8.01 3.10
C HIS A 135 -1.54 -6.59 3.27
N ASP A 136 -2.57 -6.29 2.48
CA ASP A 136 -3.44 -5.11 2.63
C ASP A 136 -3.98 -5.02 4.08
N PRO A 137 -3.70 -3.92 4.82
CA PRO A 137 -4.08 -3.78 6.23
C PRO A 137 -5.53 -3.34 6.44
N HIS A 138 -6.26 -2.92 5.41
CA HIS A 138 -7.55 -2.22 5.51
C HIS A 138 -8.75 -3.16 5.76
N ILE A 139 -8.55 -4.15 6.64
CA ILE A 139 -9.48 -5.24 6.92
C ILE A 139 -10.85 -4.78 7.44
N TRP A 140 -10.92 -3.58 8.02
CA TRP A 140 -12.15 -3.01 8.59
C TRP A 140 -13.20 -2.70 7.53
N HIS A 141 -12.82 -2.66 6.26
CA HIS A 141 -13.75 -2.47 5.15
C HIS A 141 -14.57 -3.73 4.79
N ASP A 142 -14.13 -4.92 5.22
CA ASP A 142 -14.91 -6.16 5.19
C ASP A 142 -15.51 -6.43 6.57
N LEU A 143 -16.82 -6.23 6.71
CA LEU A 143 -17.51 -6.36 7.99
C LEU A 143 -17.54 -7.80 8.53
N ASP A 144 -17.36 -8.83 7.69
CA ASP A 144 -17.23 -10.20 8.17
C ASP A 144 -15.89 -10.39 8.88
N ILE A 145 -14.81 -9.84 8.33
CA ILE A 145 -13.50 -9.85 8.98
C ILE A 145 -13.49 -8.94 10.21
N TRP A 146 -14.13 -7.79 10.12
CA TRP A 146 -14.16 -6.85 11.25
C TRP A 146 -14.87 -7.41 12.48
N VAL A 147 -15.90 -8.25 12.29
CA VAL A 147 -16.53 -9.00 13.40
C VAL A 147 -15.50 -9.89 14.12
N VAL A 148 -14.62 -10.59 13.38
CA VAL A 148 -13.56 -11.41 13.98
C VAL A 148 -12.59 -10.54 14.80
N ALA A 149 -12.23 -9.36 14.30
CA ALA A 149 -11.39 -8.42 15.04
C ALA A 149 -12.06 -7.96 16.34
N VAL A 150 -13.36 -7.63 16.32
CA VAL A 150 -14.13 -7.24 17.51
C VAL A 150 -14.17 -8.37 18.55
N GLU A 151 -14.42 -9.61 18.11
CA GLU A 151 -14.41 -10.78 19.00
C GLU A 151 -13.04 -10.97 19.67
N ALA A 152 -11.96 -10.86 18.89
CA ALA A 152 -10.59 -10.98 19.41
C ALA A 152 -10.26 -9.86 20.40
N ILE A 153 -10.62 -8.61 20.10
CA ILE A 153 -10.41 -7.47 21.00
C ILE A 153 -11.16 -7.68 22.32
N ALA A 154 -12.43 -8.07 22.26
CA ALA A 154 -13.25 -8.30 23.43
C ALA A 154 -12.67 -9.40 24.33
N GLU A 155 -12.18 -10.49 23.74
CA GLU A 155 -11.55 -11.57 24.50
C GLU A 155 -10.22 -11.13 25.13
N ARG A 156 -9.40 -10.35 24.41
CA ARG A 156 -8.15 -9.81 24.96
C ARG A 156 -8.39 -8.86 26.13
N ILE A 157 -9.39 -7.99 26.04
CA ILE A 157 -9.77 -7.09 27.14
C ILE A 157 -10.33 -7.91 28.32
N ALA A 158 -11.15 -8.93 28.06
CA ALA A 158 -11.68 -9.82 29.10
C ALA A 158 -10.59 -10.62 29.84
N LEU A 159 -9.52 -11.02 29.14
CA LEU A 159 -8.36 -11.66 29.76
C LEU A 159 -7.52 -10.68 30.61
N ALA A 160 -7.41 -9.43 30.17
CA ALA A 160 -6.69 -8.38 30.89
C ALA A 160 -7.44 -7.88 32.14
N ASP A 161 -8.78 -7.86 32.10
CA ASP A 161 -9.65 -7.51 33.23
C ASP A 161 -10.74 -8.59 33.45
N PRO A 162 -10.39 -9.69 34.15
CA PRO A 162 -11.31 -10.81 34.38
C PRO A 162 -12.55 -10.44 35.19
N ALA A 163 -12.51 -9.39 36.01
CA ALA A 163 -13.64 -8.97 36.84
C ALA A 163 -14.81 -8.43 35.98
N ASN A 164 -14.50 -7.84 34.83
CA ASN A 164 -15.46 -7.28 33.88
C ASN A 164 -15.63 -8.11 32.60
N ALA A 165 -15.02 -9.30 32.53
CA ALA A 165 -15.03 -10.16 31.34
C ALA A 165 -16.42 -10.40 30.73
N ALA A 166 -17.44 -10.67 31.57
CA ALA A 166 -18.81 -10.89 31.10
C ALA A 166 -19.41 -9.64 30.44
N THR A 167 -19.11 -8.46 30.97
CA THR A 167 -19.55 -7.17 30.43
C THR A 167 -18.93 -6.91 29.06
N TYR A 168 -17.62 -7.13 28.89
CA TYR A 168 -16.96 -6.94 27.59
C TYR A 168 -17.51 -7.87 26.51
N ARG A 169 -17.73 -9.15 26.85
CA ARG A 169 -18.32 -10.12 25.92
C ARG A 169 -19.76 -9.74 25.55
N ALA A 170 -20.57 -9.31 26.52
CA ALA A 170 -21.95 -8.87 26.25
C ALA A 170 -21.98 -7.63 25.34
N ASN A 171 -21.12 -6.64 25.60
CA ASN A 171 -21.00 -5.44 24.78
C ASN A 171 -20.53 -5.76 23.35
N ALA A 172 -19.57 -6.68 23.20
CA ALA A 172 -19.10 -7.12 21.90
C ALA A 172 -20.22 -7.79 21.09
N GLN A 173 -21.02 -8.66 21.73
CA GLN A 173 -22.18 -9.29 21.06
C GLN A 173 -23.23 -8.27 20.63
N ALA A 174 -23.52 -7.26 21.45
CA ALA A 174 -24.40 -6.16 21.06
C ALA A 174 -23.85 -5.39 19.85
N TYR A 175 -22.56 -5.03 19.88
CA TYR A 175 -21.92 -4.30 18.78
C TYR A 175 -21.83 -5.14 17.48
N ILE A 176 -21.57 -6.44 17.59
CA ILE A 176 -21.58 -7.35 16.43
C ILE A 176 -22.96 -7.39 15.78
N ALA A 177 -24.05 -7.34 16.55
CA ALA A 177 -25.39 -7.24 15.99
C ALA A 177 -25.56 -5.96 15.16
N GLU A 178 -25.06 -4.82 15.66
CA GLU A 178 -25.06 -3.56 14.90
C GLU A 178 -24.21 -3.64 13.61
N LEU A 179 -23.05 -4.33 13.65
CA LEU A 179 -22.22 -4.56 12.45
C LEU A 179 -22.94 -5.43 11.42
N ARG A 180 -23.75 -6.41 11.83
CA ARG A 180 -24.56 -7.24 10.94
C ARG A 180 -25.69 -6.45 10.28
N GLU A 181 -26.32 -5.56 11.02
CA GLU A 181 -27.31 -4.62 10.47
C GLU A 181 -26.65 -3.66 9.46
N LEU A 182 -25.48 -3.13 9.78
CA LEU A 182 -24.69 -2.29 8.89
C LEU A 182 -24.28 -3.05 7.62
N GLN A 183 -23.88 -4.31 7.72
CA GLN A 183 -23.54 -5.16 6.57
C GLN A 183 -24.73 -5.37 5.64
N ALA A 184 -25.91 -5.66 6.20
CA ALA A 184 -27.13 -5.80 5.41
C ALA A 184 -27.48 -4.49 4.69
N TYR A 185 -27.36 -3.36 5.41
CA TYR A 185 -27.55 -2.02 4.84
C TYR A 185 -26.57 -1.73 3.70
N ALA A 186 -25.26 -1.94 3.94
CA ALA A 186 -24.22 -1.70 2.95
C ALA A 186 -24.43 -2.54 1.69
N ARG A 187 -24.74 -3.82 1.86
CA ARG A 187 -25.06 -4.72 0.75
C ARG A 187 -26.27 -4.24 -0.05
N GLN A 188 -27.34 -3.79 0.60
CA GLN A 188 -28.51 -3.26 -0.08
C GLN A 188 -28.16 -2.02 -0.90
N ARG A 189 -27.54 -1.01 -0.28
CA ARG A 189 -27.21 0.27 -0.92
C ARG A 189 -26.23 0.10 -2.06
N LEU A 190 -25.12 -0.61 -1.85
CA LEU A 190 -24.11 -0.83 -2.89
C LEU A 190 -24.66 -1.62 -4.08
N ASN A 191 -25.67 -2.49 -3.87
CA ASN A 191 -26.32 -3.22 -4.95
C ASN A 191 -27.25 -2.36 -5.82
N GLU A 192 -27.61 -1.15 -5.40
CA GLU A 192 -28.35 -0.20 -6.24
C GLU A 192 -27.52 0.25 -7.44
N VAL A 193 -26.18 0.19 -7.32
CA VAL A 193 -25.27 0.42 -8.44
C VAL A 193 -25.19 -0.86 -9.28
N ALA A 194 -25.59 -0.75 -10.55
CA ALA A 194 -25.50 -1.85 -11.51
C ALA A 194 -24.05 -2.34 -11.63
N ALA A 195 -23.86 -3.66 -11.79
CA ALA A 195 -22.53 -4.29 -11.79
C ALA A 195 -21.52 -3.61 -12.72
N ALA A 196 -21.94 -3.19 -13.91
CA ALA A 196 -21.10 -2.49 -14.88
C ALA A 196 -20.57 -1.11 -14.42
N ASN A 197 -21.10 -0.55 -13.33
CA ASN A 197 -20.68 0.74 -12.79
C ASN A 197 -19.98 0.62 -11.42
N ARG A 198 -19.66 -0.61 -10.96
CA ARG A 198 -19.09 -0.87 -9.63
C ARG A 198 -17.57 -0.67 -9.59
N PHE A 199 -17.16 0.53 -9.95
CA PHE A 199 -15.78 0.99 -9.86
C PHE A 199 -15.66 2.04 -8.76
N LEU A 200 -14.72 1.84 -7.85
CA LEU A 200 -14.40 2.76 -6.76
C LEU A 200 -12.97 3.27 -6.93
N VAL A 201 -12.84 4.50 -7.43
CA VAL A 201 -11.54 5.18 -7.57
C VAL A 201 -11.34 6.18 -6.43
N THR A 202 -10.27 6.03 -5.65
CA THR A 202 -10.03 6.76 -4.38
C THR A 202 -8.66 7.43 -4.35
N SER A 203 -8.34 8.17 -3.27
CA SER A 203 -7.03 8.78 -3.09
C SER A 203 -5.93 7.72 -3.02
N HIS A 204 -6.14 6.66 -2.24
CA HIS A 204 -5.21 5.54 -2.16
C HIS A 204 -5.96 4.20 -2.13
N ASP A 205 -5.22 3.10 -2.23
CA ASP A 205 -5.80 1.76 -2.34
C ASP A 205 -6.18 1.17 -0.97
N ALA A 206 -7.19 1.77 -0.32
CA ALA A 206 -7.71 1.35 0.99
C ALA A 206 -8.92 0.42 0.93
N PHE A 207 -9.61 0.32 -0.21
CA PHE A 207 -10.96 -0.24 -0.26
C PHE A 207 -11.00 -1.66 -0.86
N GLY A 208 -9.87 -2.35 -0.95
CA GLY A 208 -9.76 -3.71 -1.50
C GLY A 208 -10.69 -4.72 -0.82
N TYR A 209 -10.75 -4.68 0.52
CA TYR A 209 -11.65 -5.51 1.32
C TYR A 209 -13.14 -5.23 1.07
N LEU A 210 -13.53 -3.95 0.91
CA LEU A 210 -14.90 -3.59 0.52
C LEU A 210 -15.20 -4.16 -0.87
N ALA A 211 -14.26 -3.98 -1.80
CA ALA A 211 -14.41 -4.42 -3.17
C ALA A 211 -14.66 -5.94 -3.25
N ARG A 212 -13.89 -6.73 -2.50
CA ARG A 212 -14.08 -8.17 -2.38
C ARG A 212 -15.44 -8.53 -1.75
N ALA A 213 -15.83 -7.88 -0.65
CA ALA A 213 -17.04 -8.23 0.09
C ALA A 213 -18.36 -7.96 -0.67
N TYR A 214 -18.35 -6.98 -1.58
CA TYR A 214 -19.55 -6.53 -2.30
C TYR A 214 -19.48 -6.67 -3.83
N GLY A 215 -18.38 -7.22 -4.38
CA GLY A 215 -18.21 -7.44 -5.81
C GLY A 215 -18.04 -6.13 -6.58
N TRP A 216 -17.12 -5.29 -6.11
CA TRP A 216 -16.68 -4.07 -6.78
C TRP A 216 -15.24 -4.22 -7.26
N GLN A 217 -14.80 -3.29 -8.09
CA GLN A 217 -13.39 -3.12 -8.46
C GLN A 217 -12.92 -1.78 -7.89
N THR A 218 -11.70 -1.74 -7.37
CA THR A 218 -11.13 -0.52 -6.79
C THR A 218 -9.77 -0.20 -7.40
N ARG A 219 -9.43 1.10 -7.41
CA ARG A 219 -8.13 1.64 -7.79
C ARG A 219 -7.85 2.89 -6.96
N GLY A 220 -6.71 2.94 -6.28
CA GLY A 220 -6.19 4.18 -5.70
C GLY A 220 -5.45 5.03 -6.73
N ILE A 221 -5.33 6.33 -6.47
CA ILE A 221 -4.35 7.19 -7.14
C ILE A 221 -2.94 6.84 -6.64
N LEU A 222 -2.83 6.63 -5.34
CA LEU A 222 -1.67 6.06 -4.66
C LEU A 222 -1.86 4.54 -4.48
N GLY A 223 -0.77 3.85 -4.15
CA GLY A 223 -0.80 2.44 -3.76
C GLY A 223 -1.48 2.21 -2.40
N ILE A 224 -1.19 1.06 -1.78
CA ILE A 224 -1.75 0.70 -0.46
C ILE A 224 -1.21 1.63 0.64
N SER A 225 0.04 2.07 0.55
CA SER A 225 0.60 3.10 1.45
C SER A 225 0.35 4.50 0.89
N THR A 226 0.01 5.43 1.77
CA THR A 226 -0.15 6.87 1.46
C THR A 226 1.15 7.66 1.54
N GLU A 227 2.27 6.98 1.85
CA GLU A 227 3.60 7.59 1.98
C GLU A 227 4.24 7.92 0.61
N ASP A 228 3.65 7.43 -0.47
CA ASP A 228 4.07 7.70 -1.83
C ASP A 228 3.31 8.88 -2.46
N GLU A 229 4.01 9.68 -3.27
CA GLU A 229 3.35 10.62 -4.19
C GLU A 229 3.07 9.93 -5.53
N ALA A 230 1.87 10.13 -6.08
CA ALA A 230 1.54 9.64 -7.42
C ALA A 230 2.42 10.32 -8.46
N GLY A 231 3.11 9.52 -9.25
CA GLY A 231 3.83 9.99 -10.42
C GLY A 231 2.88 10.46 -11.51
N VAL A 232 3.39 11.30 -12.42
CA VAL A 232 2.64 11.72 -13.61
C VAL A 232 2.20 10.52 -14.44
N ARG A 233 3.00 9.44 -14.47
CA ARG A 233 2.68 8.20 -15.20
C ARG A 233 1.45 7.51 -14.61
N ASP A 234 1.37 7.38 -13.29
CA ASP A 234 0.28 6.71 -12.58
C ASP A 234 -1.05 7.43 -12.82
N ILE A 235 -1.04 8.76 -12.78
CA ILE A 235 -2.22 9.59 -13.11
C ILE A 235 -2.68 9.34 -14.56
N GLN A 236 -1.75 9.20 -15.50
CA GLN A 236 -2.09 8.97 -16.91
C GLN A 236 -2.65 7.56 -17.16
N GLU A 237 -2.08 6.54 -16.51
CA GLU A 237 -2.57 5.16 -16.57
C GLU A 237 -3.95 5.04 -15.93
N LEU A 238 -4.15 5.66 -14.76
CA LEU A 238 -5.45 5.69 -14.09
C LEU A 238 -6.50 6.47 -14.91
N ALA A 239 -6.12 7.59 -15.53
CA ALA A 239 -7.02 8.32 -16.43
C ALA A 239 -7.44 7.47 -17.63
N HIS A 240 -6.52 6.68 -18.18
CA HIS A 240 -6.83 5.74 -19.26
C HIS A 240 -7.82 4.67 -18.80
N PHE A 241 -7.55 4.02 -17.66
CA PHE A 241 -8.43 3.04 -17.04
C PHE A 241 -9.86 3.59 -16.82
N ILE A 242 -9.97 4.82 -16.31
CA ILE A 242 -11.25 5.49 -16.07
C ILE A 242 -12.07 5.63 -17.36
N VAL A 243 -11.42 6.03 -18.46
CA VAL A 243 -12.09 6.21 -19.76
C VAL A 243 -12.52 4.87 -20.33
N GLU A 244 -11.62 3.87 -20.32
CA GLU A 244 -11.89 2.55 -20.89
C GLU A 244 -13.01 1.80 -20.17
N ASN A 245 -13.05 1.90 -18.85
CA ASN A 245 -14.03 1.19 -18.02
C ASN A 245 -15.30 1.99 -17.76
N GLY A 246 -15.41 3.21 -18.29
CA GLY A 246 -16.58 4.07 -18.10
C GLY A 246 -16.84 4.43 -16.64
N VAL A 247 -15.77 4.65 -15.86
CA VAL A 247 -15.85 4.96 -14.43
C VAL A 247 -16.61 6.27 -14.24
N ARG A 248 -17.61 6.26 -13.35
CA ARG A 248 -18.53 7.39 -13.17
C ARG A 248 -18.04 8.43 -12.18
N ALA A 249 -17.31 7.99 -11.15
CA ALA A 249 -16.93 8.85 -10.03
C ALA A 249 -15.51 8.59 -9.50
N ILE A 250 -14.87 9.65 -9.02
CA ILE A 250 -13.61 9.64 -8.26
C ILE A 250 -13.90 10.20 -6.86
N PHE A 251 -13.32 9.58 -5.85
CA PHE A 251 -13.47 9.94 -4.45
C PHE A 251 -12.13 10.37 -3.86
N PHE A 252 -12.19 11.19 -2.80
CA PHE A 252 -11.02 11.62 -2.03
C PHE A 252 -11.27 11.37 -0.55
N GLU A 253 -10.22 11.39 0.27
CA GLU A 253 -10.29 11.09 1.71
C GLU A 253 -9.93 12.31 2.55
N THR A 254 -9.02 13.15 2.07
CA THR A 254 -8.67 14.43 2.69
C THR A 254 -8.84 15.61 1.74
N ALA A 255 -8.88 16.82 2.31
CA ALA A 255 -8.87 18.05 1.53
C ALA A 255 -7.55 18.22 0.72
N ALA A 256 -6.45 17.60 1.16
CA ALA A 256 -5.18 17.65 0.43
C ALA A 256 -5.26 16.81 -0.86
N ASP A 257 -5.85 15.61 -0.78
CA ASP A 257 -6.00 14.69 -1.93
C ASP A 257 -6.98 15.21 -2.98
N GLN A 258 -7.85 16.14 -2.60
CA GLN A 258 -8.79 16.76 -3.53
C GLN A 258 -8.05 17.39 -4.73
N ARG A 259 -6.81 17.85 -4.56
CA ARG A 259 -6.02 18.37 -5.69
C ARG A 259 -5.63 17.27 -6.67
N ALA A 260 -5.21 16.11 -6.18
CA ALA A 260 -4.83 14.97 -7.02
C ALA A 260 -6.05 14.42 -7.79
N THR A 261 -7.20 14.31 -7.14
CA THR A 261 -8.45 13.88 -7.81
C THR A 261 -8.93 14.86 -8.87
N VAL A 262 -8.75 16.18 -8.66
CA VAL A 262 -9.03 17.20 -9.67
C VAL A 262 -8.05 17.09 -10.85
N ALA A 263 -6.76 16.90 -10.59
CA ALA A 263 -5.77 16.69 -11.66
C ALA A 263 -6.09 15.44 -12.49
N LEU A 264 -6.51 14.35 -11.84
CA LEU A 264 -6.98 13.14 -12.50
C LEU A 264 -8.24 13.40 -13.34
N GLN A 265 -9.21 14.14 -12.82
CA GLN A 265 -10.42 14.52 -13.57
C GLN A 265 -10.06 15.30 -14.85
N GLU A 266 -9.12 16.25 -14.78
CA GLU A 266 -8.66 16.99 -15.96
C GLU A 266 -7.92 16.07 -16.96
N ALA A 267 -7.11 15.12 -16.49
CA ALA A 267 -6.47 14.12 -17.35
C ALA A 267 -7.50 13.23 -18.06
N VAL A 268 -8.58 12.84 -17.38
CA VAL A 268 -9.70 12.09 -17.97
C VAL A 268 -10.42 12.93 -19.04
N ARG A 269 -10.67 14.21 -18.77
CA ARG A 269 -11.29 15.13 -19.74
C ARG A 269 -10.44 15.33 -20.98
N ALA A 270 -9.12 15.48 -20.82
CA ALA A 270 -8.17 15.60 -21.92
C ALA A 270 -8.20 14.37 -22.86
N ARG A 271 -8.62 13.21 -22.35
CA ARG A 271 -8.80 11.96 -23.09
C ARG A 271 -10.22 11.76 -23.66
N GLY A 272 -11.08 12.76 -23.54
CA GLY A 272 -12.48 12.71 -24.00
C GLY A 272 -13.44 11.97 -23.06
N GLY A 273 -12.99 11.61 -21.85
CA GLY A 273 -13.83 11.03 -20.81
C GLY A 273 -14.57 12.09 -19.99
N ASN A 274 -15.52 11.62 -19.18
CA ASN A 274 -16.19 12.45 -18.19
C ASN A 274 -16.40 11.65 -16.91
N VAL A 275 -15.99 12.23 -15.78
CA VAL A 275 -16.07 11.61 -14.46
C VAL A 275 -16.42 12.67 -13.42
N VAL A 276 -17.24 12.29 -12.44
CA VAL A 276 -17.64 13.18 -11.34
C VAL A 276 -16.66 13.04 -10.19
N VAL A 277 -16.15 14.15 -9.65
CA VAL A 277 -15.44 14.11 -8.36
C VAL A 277 -16.49 14.22 -7.26
N SER A 278 -16.43 13.33 -6.27
CA SER A 278 -17.30 13.35 -5.09
C SER A 278 -17.31 14.73 -4.45
N THR A 279 -18.42 15.12 -3.82
CA THR A 279 -18.50 16.36 -3.04
C THR A 279 -18.16 16.16 -1.56
N ALA A 280 -18.00 14.91 -1.13
CA ALA A 280 -17.71 14.54 0.24
C ALA A 280 -16.52 13.57 0.29
N ALA A 281 -15.69 13.75 1.32
CA ALA A 281 -14.59 12.85 1.61
C ALA A 281 -15.11 11.47 2.08
N LEU A 282 -14.38 10.41 1.75
CA LEU A 282 -14.52 9.10 2.36
C LEU A 282 -13.59 8.95 3.57
N TYR A 283 -13.95 8.03 4.45
CA TYR A 283 -13.16 7.65 5.61
C TYR A 283 -12.48 6.30 5.36
N SER A 284 -11.19 6.32 5.11
CA SER A 284 -10.31 5.15 4.92
C SER A 284 -9.70 4.73 6.27
N ASP A 285 -8.72 5.49 6.73
CA ASP A 285 -7.85 5.14 7.88
C ASP A 285 -8.26 5.82 9.18
N ALA A 286 -9.13 6.82 9.11
CA ALA A 286 -9.54 7.64 10.23
C ALA A 286 -11.06 7.84 10.25
N LEU A 287 -11.59 8.03 11.47
CA LEU A 287 -12.97 8.46 11.68
C LEU A 287 -13.10 9.97 11.57
N GLY A 288 -14.33 10.44 11.37
CA GLY A 288 -14.62 11.87 11.43
C GLY A 288 -14.57 12.43 12.85
N GLU A 289 -14.43 13.74 12.98
CA GLU A 289 -14.36 14.40 14.29
C GLU A 289 -15.73 14.54 14.98
N ARG A 290 -16.83 14.48 14.22
CA ARG A 290 -18.18 14.81 14.69
C ARG A 290 -19.17 13.72 14.34
N ALA A 291 -20.23 13.64 15.13
CA ALA A 291 -21.34 12.74 14.84
C ALA A 291 -21.98 13.05 13.46
N PRO A 292 -22.40 12.02 12.70
CA PRO A 292 -22.33 10.60 13.05
C PRO A 292 -20.98 9.92 12.75
N THR A 293 -20.08 10.58 12.03
CA THR A 293 -18.86 9.96 11.46
C THR A 293 -17.72 9.78 12.46
N ASN A 294 -17.89 10.26 13.70
CA ASN A 294 -17.02 9.94 14.84
C ASN A 294 -17.22 8.53 15.42
N THR A 295 -18.02 7.70 14.76
CA THR A 295 -18.19 6.28 15.06
C THR A 295 -17.89 5.47 13.81
N PHE A 296 -17.39 4.25 13.98
CA PHE A 296 -17.13 3.34 12.85
C PHE A 296 -18.40 3.10 12.01
N ILE A 297 -19.53 2.79 12.66
CA ILE A 297 -20.81 2.58 11.97
C ILE A 297 -21.22 3.80 11.17
N GLY A 298 -21.12 5.00 11.76
CA GLY A 298 -21.48 6.24 11.09
C GLY A 298 -20.56 6.60 9.93
N ALA A 299 -19.24 6.41 10.08
CA ALA A 299 -18.27 6.62 9.01
C ALA A 299 -18.47 5.63 7.85
N TYR A 300 -18.67 4.36 8.14
CA TYR A 300 -18.93 3.34 7.14
C TYR A 300 -20.23 3.61 6.37
N ARG A 301 -21.30 3.98 7.09
CA ARG A 301 -22.58 4.35 6.48
C ARG A 301 -22.45 5.57 5.58
N HIS A 302 -21.73 6.59 6.04
CA HIS A 302 -21.39 7.77 5.25
C HIS A 302 -20.65 7.41 3.96
N ASN A 303 -19.65 6.51 4.04
CA ASN A 303 -18.93 6.06 2.85
C ASN A 303 -19.85 5.39 1.84
N VAL A 304 -20.65 4.40 2.30
CA VAL A 304 -21.61 3.69 1.45
C VAL A 304 -22.56 4.66 0.76
N ASP A 305 -23.14 5.59 1.53
CA ASP A 305 -24.10 6.55 0.98
C ASP A 305 -23.44 7.52 0.00
N THR A 306 -22.25 8.01 0.32
CA THR A 306 -21.47 8.90 -0.55
C THR A 306 -21.12 8.21 -1.88
N ILE A 307 -20.66 6.95 -1.83
CA ILE A 307 -20.32 6.16 -3.02
C ILE A 307 -21.55 6.00 -3.92
N VAL A 308 -22.65 5.49 -3.37
CA VAL A 308 -23.86 5.20 -4.14
C VAL A 308 -24.48 6.47 -4.71
N ASN A 309 -24.63 7.52 -3.88
CA ASN A 309 -25.28 8.76 -4.29
C ASN A 309 -24.48 9.50 -5.36
N THR A 310 -23.15 9.50 -5.27
CA THR A 310 -22.27 10.13 -6.27
C THR A 310 -22.36 9.42 -7.61
N ILE A 311 -22.34 8.08 -7.61
CA ILE A 311 -22.39 7.27 -8.84
C ILE A 311 -23.76 7.36 -9.52
N LEU A 312 -24.85 7.35 -8.74
CA LEU A 312 -26.22 7.42 -9.26
C LEU A 312 -26.68 8.85 -9.58
N GLY A 313 -25.98 9.87 -9.08
CA GLY A 313 -26.36 11.28 -9.25
C GLY A 313 -27.54 11.71 -8.39
N ASN A 314 -27.89 10.95 -7.35
CA ASN A 314 -28.95 11.26 -6.40
C ASN A 314 -28.38 12.24 -5.36
N ARG A 315 -28.66 13.53 -5.50
CA ARG A 315 -28.29 14.57 -4.52
C ARG A 315 -29.46 14.90 -3.61
#